data_AF-A0A229VYZ5-F1
#
_entry.id   AF-A0A229VYZ5-F1
#
_cell.length_a   1.000
_cell.length_b   1.000
_cell.length_c   1.000
_cell.angle_alpha   90.00
_cell.angle_beta   90.00
_cell.angle_gamma   90.00
#
_symmetry.space_group_name_H-M   'P 1'
#
loop_
_entity.id
_entity.type
_entity.pdbx_description
1 polymer ?
#
loop_
_entity_poly.entity_id
_entity_poly.type
_entity_poly.pdbx_seq_one_letter_code
_entity_poly.pdbx_strand_id
1 'polypeptide(L)'
;MSDSKALYSSNAKRYIEDTVPSNLVDQGRYERSKAREARWNDNWKRQPVNLNEVVKQFAPGDIGHGHGVKYVFTSDRYEIRVDQVAGYPRIFDKRLKRYVKLDGKAGTNQETHFKILTRKEMDAQ
;
A
#
# COMPACT_ATOMS: atom_id res chain seq x y z
N MET A 1 -10.13 -16.50 -5.21
CA MET A 1 -9.76 -15.27 -4.46
C MET A 1 -8.46 -14.76 -5.08
N SER A 2 -8.41 -13.50 -5.53
CA SER A 2 -7.18 -12.94 -6.15
C SER A 2 -6.13 -12.67 -5.07
N ASP A 3 -4.92 -13.21 -5.25
CA ASP A 3 -3.83 -13.03 -4.29
C ASP A 3 -3.12 -11.68 -4.48
N SER A 4 -3.78 -10.63 -4.02
CA SER A 4 -3.33 -9.23 -4.15
C SER A 4 -1.95 -9.01 -3.50
N LYS A 5 -1.66 -9.71 -2.39
CA LYS A 5 -0.35 -9.66 -1.73
C LYS A 5 0.75 -10.21 -2.62
N ALA A 6 0.50 -11.25 -3.42
CA ALA A 6 1.52 -11.83 -4.30
C ALA A 6 1.86 -10.86 -5.42
N LEU A 7 0.84 -10.33 -6.10
CA LEU A 7 0.97 -9.36 -7.18
C LEU A 7 1.74 -8.12 -6.73
N TYR A 8 1.32 -7.53 -5.60
CA TYR A 8 2.02 -6.41 -4.99
C TYR A 8 3.48 -6.75 -4.66
N SER A 9 3.75 -7.89 -4.02
CA SER A 9 5.11 -8.21 -3.55
C SER A 9 6.08 -8.45 -4.71
N SER A 10 5.59 -9.09 -5.79
CA SER A 10 6.36 -9.30 -7.01
C SER A 10 6.72 -7.96 -7.67
N ASN A 11 5.74 -7.05 -7.79
CA ASN A 11 5.99 -5.74 -8.37
C ASN A 11 6.90 -4.88 -7.49
N ALA A 12 6.68 -4.87 -6.17
CA ALA A 12 7.50 -4.15 -5.22
C ALA A 12 8.98 -4.59 -5.28
N LYS A 13 9.21 -5.91 -5.36
CA LYS A 13 10.55 -6.48 -5.55
C LYS A 13 11.17 -5.95 -6.85
N ARG A 14 10.48 -6.07 -7.98
CA ARG A 14 10.94 -5.56 -9.28
C ARG A 14 11.23 -4.05 -9.27
N TYR A 15 10.37 -3.27 -8.62
CA TYR A 15 10.56 -1.83 -8.49
C TYR A 15 11.84 -1.50 -7.71
N ILE A 16 12.06 -2.17 -6.58
CA ILE A 16 13.25 -1.95 -5.74
C ILE A 16 14.54 -2.42 -6.44
N GLU A 17 14.51 -3.59 -7.07
CA GLU A 17 15.70 -4.23 -7.63
C GLU A 17 16.09 -3.67 -9.00
N ASP A 18 15.12 -3.38 -9.86
CA ASP A 18 15.39 -3.00 -11.24
C ASP A 18 15.16 -1.49 -11.47
N THR A 19 14.04 -0.96 -10.98
CA THR A 19 13.61 0.41 -11.32
C THR A 19 14.37 1.45 -10.52
N VAL A 20 14.44 1.31 -9.19
CA VAL A 20 15.13 2.25 -8.31
C VAL A 20 16.60 2.46 -8.71
N PRO A 21 17.41 1.42 -8.99
CA PRO A 21 18.82 1.63 -9.36
C PRO A 21 18.98 2.29 -10.73
N SER A 22 18.02 2.11 -11.64
CA SER A 22 18.11 2.57 -13.03
C SER A 22 17.98 4.09 -13.22
N ASN A 23 17.44 4.84 -12.26
CA ASN A 23 17.27 6.29 -12.41
C ASN A 23 17.23 7.08 -11.08
N LEU A 24 17.76 8.31 -11.11
CA LEU A 24 17.86 9.17 -9.93
C LEU A 24 16.50 9.62 -9.36
N VAL A 25 15.46 9.68 -10.18
CA VAL A 25 14.12 10.11 -9.75
C VAL A 25 13.51 9.09 -8.79
N ASP A 26 13.60 7.80 -9.14
CA ASP A 26 13.10 6.70 -8.31
C ASP A 26 14.00 6.42 -7.11
N GLN A 27 15.32 6.67 -7.21
CA GLN A 27 16.20 6.73 -6.01
C GLN A 27 15.70 7.77 -5.01
N GLY A 28 15.44 9.00 -5.45
CA GLY A 28 14.89 10.04 -4.58
C GLY A 28 13.52 9.67 -3.98
N ARG A 29 12.68 8.94 -4.72
CA ARG A 29 11.40 8.42 -4.20
C ARG A 29 11.61 7.32 -3.16
N TYR A 30 12.56 6.41 -3.40
CA TYR A 30 12.95 5.36 -2.47
C TYR A 30 13.39 5.96 -1.13
N GLU A 31 14.34 6.90 -1.16
CA GLU A 31 14.86 7.54 0.05
C GLU A 31 13.76 8.26 0.84
N ARG A 32 12.87 8.99 0.16
CA ARG A 32 11.72 9.64 0.82
C ARG A 32 10.74 8.63 1.42
N SER A 33 10.60 7.45 0.81
CA SER A 33 9.76 6.38 1.39
C SER A 33 10.41 5.78 2.64
N LYS A 34 11.71 5.48 2.60
CA LYS A 34 12.49 4.99 3.75
C LYS A 34 12.51 5.99 4.91
N ALA A 35 12.70 7.28 4.63
CA ALA A 35 12.65 8.32 5.66
C ALA A 35 11.26 8.41 6.33
N ARG A 36 10.19 8.24 5.55
CA ARG A 36 8.82 8.20 6.09
C ARG A 36 8.58 6.95 6.92
N GLU A 37 9.06 5.80 6.45
CA GLU A 37 9.01 4.55 7.21
C GLU A 37 9.69 4.73 8.56
N ALA A 38 10.94 5.21 8.59
CA ALA A 38 11.69 5.43 9.83
C ALA A 38 10.93 6.30 10.84
N ARG A 39 10.17 7.30 10.36
CA ARG A 39 9.40 8.21 11.21
C ARG A 39 8.09 7.64 11.74
N TRP A 40 7.42 6.74 11.01
CA TRP A 40 6.01 6.41 11.26
C TRP A 40 5.70 4.91 11.37
N ASN A 41 6.66 4.04 11.09
CA ASN A 41 6.44 2.58 11.02
C ASN A 41 5.83 2.01 12.29
N ASP A 42 6.21 2.50 13.47
CA ASP A 42 5.66 2.02 14.74
C ASP A 42 4.18 2.33 14.88
N ASN A 43 3.73 3.48 14.37
CA ASN A 43 2.30 3.80 14.33
C ASN A 43 1.56 2.87 13.35
N TRP A 44 2.13 2.63 12.17
CA TRP A 44 1.52 1.77 11.15
C TRP A 44 1.39 0.30 11.61
N LYS A 45 2.30 -0.15 12.46
CA LYS A 45 2.30 -1.49 13.07
C LYS A 45 1.26 -1.66 14.18
N ARG A 46 0.63 -0.59 14.69
CA ARG A 46 -0.42 -0.71 15.74
C ARG A 46 -1.67 -1.43 15.24
N GLN A 47 -1.96 -1.31 13.95
CA GLN A 47 -3.08 -1.99 13.31
C GLN A 47 -2.62 -2.48 11.92
N PRO A 48 -1.83 -3.57 11.87
CA PRO A 48 -1.38 -4.11 10.60
C PRO A 48 -2.56 -4.76 9.87
N VAL A 49 -2.49 -4.80 8.53
CA VAL A 49 -3.61 -5.23 7.69
C VAL A 49 -3.21 -6.33 6.71
N ASN A 50 -4.16 -7.24 6.48
CA ASN A 50 -4.10 -8.20 5.39
C ASN A 50 -4.50 -7.49 4.10
N LEU A 51 -3.55 -7.32 3.16
CA LEU A 51 -3.81 -6.61 1.91
C LEU A 51 -4.92 -7.28 1.07
N ASN A 52 -5.06 -8.60 1.13
CA ASN A 52 -6.10 -9.31 0.37
C ASN A 52 -7.50 -8.91 0.85
N GLU A 53 -7.71 -8.78 2.16
CA GLU A 53 -9.00 -8.33 2.71
C GLU A 53 -9.28 -6.86 2.41
N VAL A 54 -8.25 -5.99 2.47
CA VAL A 54 -8.40 -4.57 2.11
C VAL A 54 -8.80 -4.41 0.63
N VAL A 55 -8.16 -5.17 -0.27
CA VAL A 55 -8.52 -5.14 -1.71
C VAL A 55 -9.92 -5.70 -1.92
N LYS A 56 -10.25 -6.84 -1.31
CA LYS A 56 -11.61 -7.41 -1.38
C LYS A 56 -12.69 -6.44 -0.92
N GLN A 57 -12.41 -5.60 0.09
CA GLN A 57 -13.37 -4.63 0.60
C GLN A 57 -13.49 -3.37 -0.27
N PHE A 58 -12.37 -2.80 -0.72
CA PHE A 58 -12.37 -1.46 -1.35
C PHE A 58 -12.15 -1.48 -2.87
N ALA A 59 -11.53 -2.53 -3.42
CA ALA A 59 -11.29 -2.71 -4.84
C ALA A 59 -11.46 -4.18 -5.28
N PRO A 60 -12.66 -4.78 -5.08
CA PRO A 60 -12.86 -6.19 -5.34
C PRO A 60 -12.61 -6.55 -6.81
N GLY A 61 -11.81 -7.59 -7.04
CA GLY A 61 -11.53 -8.12 -8.38
C GLY A 61 -10.41 -7.41 -9.14
N ASP A 62 -9.92 -6.27 -8.65
CA ASP A 62 -8.82 -5.55 -9.28
C ASP A 62 -7.48 -6.26 -9.08
N ILE A 63 -6.63 -6.26 -10.11
CA ILE A 63 -5.30 -6.88 -10.09
C ILE A 63 -4.18 -5.88 -9.77
N GLY A 64 -4.52 -4.59 -9.72
CA GLY A 64 -3.61 -3.49 -9.50
C GLY A 64 -2.62 -3.25 -10.65
N HIS A 65 -1.91 -2.13 -10.55
CA HIS A 65 -0.87 -1.74 -11.49
C HIS A 65 0.21 -0.90 -10.81
N GLY A 66 1.42 -0.90 -11.36
CA GLY A 66 2.50 -0.05 -10.90
C GLY A 66 2.29 1.41 -11.31
N HIS A 67 2.58 2.34 -10.39
CA HIS A 67 2.55 3.78 -10.62
C HIS A 67 3.67 4.45 -9.80
N GLY A 68 4.88 4.47 -10.36
CA GLY A 68 6.09 4.92 -9.67
C GLY A 68 6.32 4.12 -8.38
N VAL A 69 6.56 4.81 -7.25
CA VAL A 69 6.76 4.17 -5.93
C VAL A 69 5.50 3.52 -5.35
N LYS A 70 4.37 3.56 -6.06
CA LYS A 70 3.09 2.99 -5.62
C LYS A 70 2.67 1.81 -6.49
N TYR A 71 2.01 0.83 -5.87
CA TYR A 71 1.17 -0.15 -6.54
C TYR A 71 -0.28 0.18 -6.20
N VAL A 72 -1.12 0.35 -7.22
CA VAL A 72 -2.46 0.93 -7.05
C VAL A 72 -3.51 -0.08 -7.47
N PHE A 73 -4.46 -0.34 -6.57
CA PHE A 73 -5.70 -1.05 -6.90
C PHE A 73 -6.85 -0.05 -7.01
N THR A 74 -7.76 -0.25 -7.96
CA THR A 74 -8.84 0.70 -8.26
C THR A 74 -10.21 0.03 -8.29
N SER A 75 -11.22 0.73 -7.79
CA SER A 75 -12.64 0.50 -8.07
C SER A 75 -13.32 1.79 -8.49
N ASP A 76 -14.62 1.77 -8.76
CA ASP A 76 -15.40 2.97 -9.09
C ASP A 76 -15.29 4.07 -8.02
N ARG A 77 -15.24 3.69 -6.74
CA ARG A 77 -15.22 4.64 -5.62
C ARG A 77 -13.85 4.83 -4.99
N TYR A 78 -13.02 3.80 -4.92
CA TYR A 78 -11.79 3.85 -4.13
C TYR A 78 -10.53 3.60 -4.97
N GLU A 79 -9.41 4.10 -4.47
CA GLU A 79 -8.07 3.68 -4.86
C GLU A 79 -7.29 3.22 -3.63
N ILE A 80 -6.72 2.03 -3.67
CA ILE A 80 -5.84 1.52 -2.63
C ILE A 80 -4.41 1.74 -3.13
N ARG A 81 -3.71 2.70 -2.54
CA ARG A 81 -2.36 3.09 -2.93
C ARG A 81 -1.36 2.47 -1.97
N VAL A 82 -0.61 1.49 -2.45
CA VAL A 82 0.34 0.71 -1.66
C VAL A 82 1.75 1.19 -1.94
N ASP A 83 2.51 1.57 -0.91
CA ASP A 83 3.93 1.92 -1.06
C ASP A 83 4.77 0.68 -1.36
N GLN A 84 5.47 0.68 -2.50
CA GLN A 84 6.29 -0.44 -2.96
C GLN A 84 7.57 -0.63 -2.15
N VAL A 85 7.97 0.35 -1.34
CA VAL A 85 9.24 0.33 -0.58
C VAL A 85 8.97 0.08 0.90
N ALA A 86 8.10 0.88 1.50
CA ALA A 86 7.83 0.84 2.93
C ALA A 86 6.66 -0.09 3.30
N GLY A 87 5.90 -0.60 2.32
CA GLY A 87 4.87 -1.61 2.54
C GLY A 87 3.70 -1.15 3.41
N TYR A 88 3.13 0.01 3.09
CA TYR A 88 1.89 0.49 3.70
C TYR A 88 0.84 0.86 2.64
N PRO A 89 -0.44 0.44 2.78
CA PRO A 89 -1.54 0.96 1.98
C PRO A 89 -2.09 2.25 2.58
N ARG A 90 -2.74 3.01 1.71
CA ARG A 90 -3.77 3.98 2.07
C ARG A 90 -4.96 3.82 1.14
N ILE A 91 -6.16 4.02 1.65
CA ILE A 91 -7.39 3.95 0.87
C ILE A 91 -7.85 5.38 0.59
N PHE A 92 -7.96 5.76 -0.67
CA PHE A 92 -8.43 7.06 -1.11
C PHE A 92 -9.86 6.92 -1.64
N ASP A 93 -10.80 7.68 -1.07
CA ASP A 93 -12.16 7.79 -1.58
C ASP A 93 -12.20 8.87 -2.67
N LYS A 94 -12.50 8.46 -3.91
CA LYS A 94 -12.56 9.34 -5.09
C LYS A 94 -13.73 10.31 -5.07
N ARG A 95 -14.80 10.02 -4.31
CA ARG A 95 -15.95 10.92 -4.13
C ARG A 95 -15.63 11.97 -3.07
N LEU A 96 -15.11 11.55 -1.92
CA LEU A 96 -14.74 12.46 -0.83
C LEU A 96 -13.42 13.21 -1.05
N LYS A 97 -12.62 12.77 -2.03
CA LYS A 97 -11.27 13.26 -2.33
C LYS A 97 -10.34 13.24 -1.11
N ARG A 98 -10.48 12.23 -0.26
CA ARG A 98 -9.75 12.10 1.02
C ARG A 98 -9.36 10.66 1.28
N TYR A 99 -8.32 10.49 2.11
CA TYR A 99 -7.98 9.18 2.63
C TYR A 99 -8.94 8.77 3.73
N VAL A 100 -9.32 7.50 3.73
CA VAL A 100 -10.29 6.90 4.65
C VAL A 100 -9.66 5.76 5.43
N LYS A 101 -10.25 5.47 6.58
CA LYS A 101 -9.90 4.34 7.43
C LYS A 101 -10.50 3.04 6.86
N LEU A 102 -10.26 1.92 7.54
CA LEU A 102 -10.81 0.61 7.15
C LEU A 102 -12.34 0.52 7.23
N ASP A 103 -13.01 1.44 7.94
CA ASP A 103 -14.47 1.57 7.97
C ASP A 103 -15.03 2.45 6.83
N GLY A 104 -14.17 2.98 5.95
CA GLY A 104 -14.55 3.88 4.86
C GLY A 104 -14.84 5.32 5.26
N LYS A 105 -14.69 5.69 6.54
CA LYS A 105 -14.83 7.08 7.00
C LYS A 105 -13.52 7.84 6.84
N ALA A 106 -13.62 9.14 6.59
CA ALA A 106 -12.45 10.02 6.54
C ALA A 106 -11.65 9.91 7.85
N GLY A 107 -10.33 9.91 7.74
CA GLY A 107 -9.42 9.87 8.87
C GLY A 107 -8.25 10.81 8.69
N THR A 108 -7.50 11.04 9.75
CA THR A 108 -6.24 11.78 9.72
C THR A 108 -5.16 10.99 8.96
N ASN A 109 -4.01 11.62 8.71
CA ASN A 109 -2.88 10.91 8.12
C ASN A 109 -2.43 9.71 8.97
N GLN A 110 -2.50 9.78 10.31
CA GLN A 110 -2.06 8.70 11.18
C GLN A 110 -3.04 7.52 11.20
N GLU A 111 -4.34 7.79 11.08
CA GLU A 111 -5.39 6.77 11.10
C GLU A 111 -5.60 6.07 9.76
N THR A 112 -4.93 6.53 8.70
CA THR A 112 -5.14 6.06 7.32
C THR A 112 -3.91 5.39 6.70
N HIS A 113 -2.88 5.13 7.51
CA HIS A 113 -1.70 4.35 7.10
C HIS A 113 -1.59 3.10 7.97
N PHE A 114 -1.43 1.96 7.31
CA PHE A 114 -1.39 0.65 7.97
C PHE A 114 -0.17 -0.12 7.48
N LYS A 115 0.50 -0.89 8.34
CA LYS A 115 1.55 -1.79 7.87
C LYS A 115 0.90 -3.00 7.20
N ILE A 116 1.42 -3.44 6.06
CA ILE A 116 0.94 -4.69 5.45
C ILE A 116 1.56 -5.86 6.20
N LEU A 117 0.74 -6.84 6.55
CA LEU A 117 1.22 -8.11 7.09
C LEU A 117 2.12 -8.82 6.08
N THR A 118 3.21 -9.40 6.59
CA THR A 118 4.00 -10.38 5.87
C THR A 118 3.17 -11.63 5.61
N ARG A 119 3.63 -12.49 4.69
CA ARG A 119 2.94 -13.77 4.41
C ARG A 119 2.84 -14.64 5.65
N LYS A 120 3.95 -14.79 6.37
CA LYS A 120 4.00 -15.54 7.61
C LYS A 120 3.00 -15.03 8.65
N GLU A 121 2.84 -13.71 8.76
CA GLU A 121 1.85 -13.12 9.68
C GLU A 121 0.41 -13.32 9.18
N MET A 122 0.17 -13.29 7.87
CA MET A 122 -1.16 -13.57 7.29
C MET A 122 -1.59 -15.02 7.50
N ASP A 123 -0.65 -15.97 7.38
CA ASP A 123 -0.92 -17.39 7.56
C ASP A 123 -1.09 -17.79 9.04
N ALA A 124 -0.68 -16.91 9.96
CA ALA A 124 -0.81 -17.08 11.41
C ALA A 124 -2.09 -16.47 12.00
N GLN A 125 -2.91 -15.80 11.17
CA GLN A 125 -4.22 -15.23 11.54
C GLN A 125 -5.35 -16.18 11.19
#